data_AF-B8GK37-F1
#
_entry.id   AF-B8GK37-F1
#
_cell.length_a   1.000
_cell.length_b   1.000
_cell.length_c   1.000
_cell.angle_alpha   90.00
_cell.angle_beta   90.00
_cell.angle_gamma   90.00
#
_symmetry.space_group_name_H-M   'P 1'
#
loop_
_entity.id
_entity.type
_entity.pdbx_description
1 polymer ?
#
loop_
_entity_poly.entity_id
_entity_poly.type
_entity_poly.pdbx_seq_one_letter_code
_entity_poly.pdbx_strand_id
1 'polypeptide(L)'
;MVELRGYFSLYETALLSLIGAMVFVLNRLFEIPLHLPGSSGIYWVIPVIIGVRVVRKPGAGLYIGLISGVLASFFGNDPLHLFDLFKYLALGGAIDLTALIFGYQFTNPLVGFIGGVFGNMAKMVVNYGVQFFFGVQTNLILIGIGVASVTHLIFGGIGGILASLVLRRLLKAGVIEADERT
;
A
#
# COMPACT_ATOMS: atom_id res chain seq x y z
N MET A 1 -27.82 8.71 -25.55
CA MET A 1 -26.91 9.01 -24.42
C MET A 1 -26.39 7.68 -23.91
N VAL A 2 -25.09 7.42 -24.03
CA VAL A 2 -24.47 6.22 -23.45
C VAL A 2 -24.29 6.53 -21.96
N GLU A 3 -25.05 5.88 -21.08
CA GLU A 3 -24.70 5.88 -19.65
C GLU A 3 -23.35 5.19 -19.52
N LEU A 4 -22.28 5.98 -19.39
CA LEU A 4 -20.98 5.48 -18.96
C LEU A 4 -21.15 5.02 -17.51
N ARG A 5 -21.54 3.76 -17.31
CA ARG A 5 -21.43 3.12 -15.99
C ARG A 5 -19.96 3.08 -15.63
N GLY A 6 -19.55 3.96 -14.71
CA GLY A 6 -18.20 3.97 -14.16
C GLY A 6 -17.84 2.62 -13.54
N TYR A 7 -16.61 2.17 -13.76
CA TYR A 7 -16.10 0.91 -13.19
C TYR A 7 -16.17 0.92 -11.65
N PHE A 8 -15.75 2.04 -11.06
CA PHE A 8 -16.02 2.38 -9.67
C PHE A 8 -17.27 3.26 -9.58
N SER A 9 -18.10 3.00 -8.57
CA SER A 9 -19.17 3.90 -8.18
C SER A 9 -18.60 5.19 -7.59
N LEU A 10 -19.43 6.23 -7.50
CA LEU A 10 -19.05 7.49 -6.86
C LEU A 10 -18.60 7.27 -5.40
N TYR A 11 -19.30 6.41 -4.68
CA TYR A 11 -18.96 6.04 -3.30
C TYR A 11 -17.59 5.36 -3.20
N GLU A 12 -17.34 4.35 -4.05
CA GLU A 12 -16.04 3.66 -4.07
C GLU A 12 -14.90 4.61 -4.45
N THR A 13 -15.14 5.50 -5.41
CA THR A 13 -14.16 6.49 -5.83
C THR A 13 -13.82 7.43 -4.68
N ALA A 14 -14.83 8.00 -4.01
CA ALA A 14 -14.64 8.86 -2.85
C ALA A 14 -13.91 8.14 -1.70
N LEU A 15 -14.28 6.90 -1.41
CA LEU A 15 -13.65 6.07 -0.39
C LEU A 15 -12.17 5.81 -0.72
N LEU A 16 -11.86 5.36 -1.94
CA LEU A 16 -10.49 5.07 -2.36
C LEU A 16 -9.64 6.35 -2.40
N SER A 17 -10.19 7.49 -2.81
CA SER A 17 -9.51 8.79 -2.74
C SER A 17 -9.19 9.19 -1.31
N LEU A 18 -10.15 9.03 -0.38
CA LEU A 18 -9.94 9.34 1.04
C LEU A 18 -8.87 8.44 1.66
N ILE A 19 -8.88 7.15 1.31
CA ILE A 19 -7.85 6.19 1.74
C ILE A 19 -6.48 6.56 1.15
N GLY A 20 -6.41 6.96 -0.13
CA GLY A 20 -5.17 7.46 -0.73
C GLY A 20 -4.62 8.71 -0.05
N ALA A 21 -5.50 9.67 0.27
CA ALA A 21 -5.12 10.84 1.06
C ALA A 21 -4.65 10.45 2.47
N MET A 22 -5.31 9.50 3.13
CA MET A 22 -4.91 8.98 4.44
C MET A 22 -3.51 8.34 4.38
N VAL A 23 -3.20 7.55 3.35
CA VAL A 23 -1.86 6.97 3.14
C VAL A 23 -0.80 8.08 3.11
N PHE A 24 -1.06 9.15 2.33
CA PHE A 24 -0.16 10.29 2.26
C PHE A 24 0.00 11.01 3.61
N VAL A 25 -1.09 11.28 4.32
CA VAL A 25 -1.07 11.95 5.64
C VAL A 25 -0.32 11.09 6.66
N LEU A 26 -0.56 9.78 6.69
CA LEU A 26 0.14 8.85 7.57
C LEU A 26 1.64 8.87 7.29
N ASN A 27 2.07 8.87 6.03
CA ASN A 27 3.48 9.05 5.70
C ASN A 27 4.04 10.35 6.25
N ARG A 28 3.34 11.46 6.06
CA ARG A 28 3.87 12.78 6.42
C ARG A 28 3.95 13.01 7.93
N LEU A 29 3.02 12.46 8.70
CA LEU A 29 2.87 12.76 10.13
C LEU A 29 3.43 11.68 11.04
N PHE A 30 3.41 10.42 10.61
CA PHE A 30 3.96 9.33 11.42
C PHE A 30 5.35 8.99 10.90
N GLU A 31 6.35 9.34 11.70
CA GLU A 31 7.72 8.84 11.54
C GLU A 31 8.02 7.94 12.73
N ILE A 32 8.14 6.64 12.49
CA ILE A 32 8.61 5.74 13.54
C ILE A 32 10.12 5.94 13.65
N PRO A 33 10.67 6.40 14.81
CA PRO A 33 12.09 6.71 14.97
C PRO A 33 12.99 5.45 15.01
N LEU A 34 12.50 4.33 14.49
CA LEU A 34 13.31 3.20 14.09
C LEU A 34 14.01 3.65 12.81
N HIS A 35 15.28 4.05 12.91
CA HIS A 35 16.16 4.45 11.80
C HIS A 35 16.49 3.25 10.88
N LEU A 36 15.52 2.36 10.68
CA LEU A 36 15.58 1.13 9.91
C LEU A 36 14.79 1.34 8.61
N PRO A 37 15.37 0.96 7.45
CA PRO A 37 14.67 1.03 6.17
C PRO A 37 13.39 0.20 6.22
N GLY A 38 12.32 0.69 5.60
CA GLY A 38 11.06 -0.06 5.47
C GLY A 38 10.13 -0.05 6.68
N SER A 39 10.49 0.62 7.79
CA SER A 39 9.65 0.79 8.99
C SER A 39 8.28 1.44 8.67
N SER A 40 8.25 2.30 7.65
CA SER A 40 7.02 2.87 7.07
C SER A 40 5.98 1.82 6.66
N GLY A 41 6.43 0.61 6.31
CA GLY A 41 5.56 -0.49 5.94
C GLY A 41 4.60 -0.94 7.03
N ILE A 42 4.87 -0.65 8.31
CA ILE A 42 3.98 -1.03 9.41
C ILE A 42 2.61 -0.35 9.28
N TYR A 43 2.55 0.90 8.84
CA TYR A 43 1.33 1.72 8.94
C TYR A 43 0.72 2.08 7.58
N TRP A 44 1.47 2.13 6.48
CA TRP A 44 0.88 2.57 5.20
C TRP A 44 0.23 1.43 4.42
N VAL A 45 0.70 0.19 4.57
CA VAL A 45 0.05 -0.97 3.93
C VAL A 45 -1.35 -1.20 4.50
N ILE A 46 -1.60 -0.81 5.75
CA ILE A 46 -2.87 -1.00 6.46
C ILE A 46 -4.05 -0.38 5.70
N PRO A 47 -4.10 0.95 5.47
CA PRO A 47 -5.21 1.58 4.76
C PRO A 47 -5.36 1.05 3.33
N VAL A 48 -4.28 0.70 2.64
CA VAL A 48 -4.35 0.14 1.27
C VAL A 48 -5.02 -1.24 1.27
N ILE A 49 -4.58 -2.16 2.14
CA ILE A 49 -5.19 -3.49 2.28
C ILE A 49 -6.66 -3.38 2.69
N ILE A 50 -6.99 -2.47 3.61
CA ILE A 50 -8.37 -2.22 4.00
C ILE A 50 -9.20 -1.75 2.80
N GLY A 51 -8.75 -0.73 2.07
CA GLY A 51 -9.47 -0.21 0.90
C GLY A 51 -9.71 -1.26 -0.18
N VAL A 52 -8.67 -2.05 -0.49
CA VAL A 52 -8.77 -3.17 -1.45
C VAL A 52 -9.76 -4.23 -0.97
N ARG A 53 -9.76 -4.56 0.34
CA ARG A 53 -10.70 -5.54 0.91
C ARG A 53 -12.14 -5.01 0.97
N VAL A 54 -12.33 -3.72 1.16
CA VAL A 54 -13.66 -3.11 1.24
C VAL A 54 -14.29 -3.04 -0.14
N VAL A 55 -13.55 -2.55 -1.14
CA VAL A 55 -14.08 -2.38 -2.50
C VAL A 55 -14.12 -3.69 -3.29
N ARG A 56 -13.16 -4.61 -3.06
CA ARG A 56 -13.07 -5.92 -3.71
C ARG A 56 -13.10 -5.90 -5.25
N LYS A 57 -12.55 -4.85 -5.86
CA LYS A 57 -12.43 -4.71 -7.32
C LYS A 57 -10.97 -4.63 -7.74
N PRO A 58 -10.59 -5.26 -8.87
CA PRO A 58 -9.27 -5.10 -9.45
C PRO A 58 -8.93 -3.61 -9.65
N GLY A 59 -7.73 -3.20 -9.26
CA GLY A 59 -7.28 -1.82 -9.44
C GLY A 59 -7.62 -0.87 -8.28
N ALA A 60 -8.30 -1.35 -7.23
CA ALA A 60 -8.58 -0.53 -6.04
C ALA A 60 -7.29 -0.06 -5.35
N GLY A 61 -6.31 -0.95 -5.22
CA GLY A 61 -5.00 -0.67 -4.67
C GLY A 61 -4.21 0.28 -5.54
N LEU A 62 -4.20 0.07 -6.86
CA LEU A 62 -3.61 0.98 -7.84
C LEU A 62 -4.23 2.38 -7.76
N TYR A 63 -5.55 2.50 -7.60
CA TYR A 63 -6.21 3.79 -7.45
C TYR A 63 -5.78 4.50 -6.16
N ILE A 64 -5.74 3.79 -5.03
CA ILE A 64 -5.22 4.32 -3.76
C ILE A 64 -3.75 4.77 -3.93
N GLY A 65 -2.95 3.94 -4.61
CA GLY A 65 -1.55 4.20 -4.95
C GLY A 65 -1.37 5.43 -5.85
N LEU A 66 -2.28 5.63 -6.81
CA LEU A 66 -2.28 6.80 -7.70
C LEU A 66 -2.53 8.08 -6.90
N ILE A 67 -3.58 8.10 -6.07
CA ILE A 67 -3.93 9.29 -5.28
C ILE A 67 -2.83 9.62 -4.27
N SER A 68 -2.37 8.62 -3.51
CA SER A 68 -1.27 8.80 -2.55
C SER A 68 0.04 9.20 -3.24
N GLY A 69 0.33 8.62 -4.39
CA GLY A 69 1.50 8.91 -5.21
C GLY A 69 1.50 10.32 -5.78
N VAL A 70 0.37 10.79 -6.31
CA VAL A 70 0.21 12.18 -6.76
C VAL A 70 0.46 13.14 -5.61
N LEU A 71 -0.19 12.94 -4.46
CA LEU A 71 0.02 13.81 -3.29
C LEU A 71 1.48 13.79 -2.81
N ALA A 72 2.10 12.62 -2.74
CA ALA A 72 3.51 12.50 -2.38
C ALA A 72 4.44 13.16 -3.42
N SER A 73 4.14 13.08 -4.71
CA SER A 73 4.92 13.75 -5.74
C SER A 73 4.89 15.27 -5.64
N PHE A 74 3.79 15.87 -5.20
CA PHE A 74 3.69 17.32 -5.01
C PHE A 74 4.21 17.82 -3.67
N PHE A 75 4.08 17.01 -2.60
CA PHE A 75 4.32 17.44 -1.22
C PHE A 75 5.34 16.58 -0.46
N GLY A 76 6.09 15.72 -1.15
CA GLY A 76 7.06 14.82 -0.56
C GLY A 76 8.33 15.52 -0.10
N ASN A 77 9.05 14.88 0.82
CA ASN A 77 10.25 15.43 1.45
C ASN A 77 11.56 14.98 0.79
N ASP A 78 11.51 13.90 0.00
CA ASP A 78 12.70 13.32 -0.64
C ASP A 78 13.17 14.17 -1.82
N PRO A 79 14.48 14.28 -2.11
CA PRO A 79 14.97 14.98 -3.30
C PRO A 79 14.39 14.46 -4.63
N LEU A 80 13.98 13.19 -4.65
CA LEU A 80 13.35 12.52 -5.79
C LEU A 80 11.84 12.34 -5.58
N HIS A 81 11.20 13.18 -4.75
CA HIS A 81 9.78 13.06 -4.39
C HIS A 81 8.87 13.01 -5.62
N LEU A 82 9.23 13.68 -6.74
CA LEU A 82 8.46 13.61 -7.99
C LEU A 82 8.19 12.16 -8.46
N PHE A 83 9.13 11.25 -8.19
CA PHE A 83 9.03 9.83 -8.56
C PHE A 83 8.31 8.97 -7.53
N ASP A 84 7.83 9.56 -6.42
CA ASP A 84 7.04 8.84 -5.41
C ASP A 84 5.78 8.23 -6.01
N LEU A 85 5.19 8.86 -7.03
CA LEU A 85 4.10 8.29 -7.83
C LEU A 85 4.32 6.80 -8.17
N PHE A 86 5.51 6.45 -8.68
CA PHE A 86 5.81 5.07 -9.05
C PHE A 86 5.91 4.15 -7.83
N LYS A 87 6.44 4.64 -6.71
CA LYS A 87 6.57 3.88 -5.47
C LYS A 87 5.19 3.49 -4.92
N TYR A 88 4.25 4.43 -4.92
CA TYR A 88 2.89 4.20 -4.43
C TYR A 88 2.03 3.39 -5.42
N LEU A 89 2.22 3.57 -6.73
CA LEU A 89 1.60 2.70 -7.73
C LEU A 89 2.06 1.24 -7.58
N ALA A 90 3.35 1.01 -7.37
CA ALA A 90 3.89 -0.34 -7.17
C ALA A 90 3.36 -1.00 -5.89
N LEU A 91 3.29 -0.25 -4.79
CA LEU A 91 2.63 -0.68 -3.56
C LEU A 91 1.19 -1.12 -3.80
N GLY A 92 0.39 -0.24 -4.43
CA GLY A 92 -1.02 -0.49 -4.71
C GLY A 92 -1.25 -1.69 -5.63
N GLY A 93 -0.47 -1.77 -6.71
CA GLY A 93 -0.53 -2.86 -7.69
C GLY A 93 -0.13 -4.21 -7.11
N ALA A 94 0.90 -4.25 -6.25
CA ALA A 94 1.31 -5.49 -5.60
C ALA A 94 0.26 -6.01 -4.61
N ILE A 95 -0.42 -5.12 -3.89
CA ILE A 95 -1.54 -5.48 -3.01
C ILE A 95 -2.74 -5.93 -3.83
N ASP A 96 -3.07 -5.26 -4.94
CA ASP A 96 -4.13 -5.71 -5.86
C ASP A 96 -3.84 -7.10 -6.41
N LEU A 97 -2.62 -7.36 -6.88
CA LEU A 97 -2.23 -8.68 -7.38
C LEU A 97 -2.38 -9.75 -6.30
N THR A 98 -1.95 -9.44 -5.08
CA THR A 98 -2.15 -10.35 -3.93
C THR A 98 -3.64 -10.58 -3.67
N ALA A 99 -4.45 -9.52 -3.71
CA ALA A 99 -5.89 -9.61 -3.53
C ALA A 99 -6.53 -10.53 -4.56
N LEU A 100 -6.14 -10.40 -5.83
CA LEU A 100 -6.66 -11.23 -6.91
C LEU A 100 -6.29 -12.69 -6.74
N ILE A 101 -5.02 -12.98 -6.39
CA ILE A 101 -4.52 -14.36 -6.18
C ILE A 101 -5.26 -15.05 -5.03
N PHE A 102 -5.55 -14.32 -3.94
CA PHE A 102 -6.18 -14.87 -2.73
C PHE A 102 -7.69 -14.55 -2.63
N GLY A 103 -8.34 -14.14 -3.71
CA GLY A 103 -9.79 -13.88 -3.75
C GLY A 103 -10.25 -12.85 -2.72
N TYR A 104 -9.46 -11.80 -2.47
CA TYR A 104 -9.71 -10.74 -1.48
C TYR A 104 -9.85 -11.26 -0.04
N GLN A 105 -9.24 -12.38 0.33
CA GLN A 105 -9.33 -12.95 1.69
C GLN A 105 -8.36 -12.31 2.70
N PHE A 106 -8.20 -10.98 2.70
CA PHE A 106 -7.32 -10.26 3.64
C PHE A 106 -7.75 -10.32 5.11
N THR A 107 -8.89 -10.93 5.41
CA THR A 107 -9.29 -11.24 6.79
C THR A 107 -8.46 -12.39 7.38
N ASN A 108 -7.80 -13.18 6.54
CA ASN A 108 -6.80 -14.16 6.96
C ASN A 108 -5.45 -13.43 7.19
N PRO A 109 -4.88 -13.43 8.41
CA PRO A 109 -3.62 -12.80 8.74
C PRO A 109 -2.46 -13.27 7.87
N LEU A 110 -2.48 -14.51 7.38
CA LEU A 110 -1.46 -15.00 6.45
C LEU A 110 -1.54 -14.28 5.09
N VAL A 111 -2.76 -14.10 4.56
CA VAL A 111 -2.98 -13.36 3.32
C VAL A 111 -2.64 -11.88 3.52
N GLY A 112 -2.99 -11.31 4.68
CA GLY A 112 -2.56 -9.97 5.07
C GLY A 112 -1.05 -9.82 5.10
N PHE A 113 -0.35 -10.73 5.79
CA PHE A 113 1.11 -10.77 5.85
C PHE A 113 1.72 -10.78 4.44
N ILE A 114 1.26 -11.68 3.57
CA ILE A 114 1.73 -11.80 2.19
C ILE A 114 1.49 -10.48 1.45
N GLY A 115 0.28 -9.92 1.51
CA GLY A 115 -0.05 -8.65 0.84
C GLY A 115 0.80 -7.48 1.33
N GLY A 116 1.04 -7.41 2.63
CA GLY A 116 1.92 -6.40 3.23
C GLY A 116 3.37 -6.55 2.80
N VAL A 117 3.90 -7.78 2.75
CA VAL A 117 5.25 -8.06 2.23
C VAL A 117 5.38 -7.62 0.77
N PHE A 118 4.48 -8.08 -0.10
CA PHE A 118 4.56 -7.76 -1.54
C PHE A 118 4.39 -6.26 -1.78
N GLY A 119 3.46 -5.61 -1.09
CA GLY A 119 3.26 -4.16 -1.16
C GLY A 119 4.53 -3.39 -0.76
N ASN A 120 5.10 -3.70 0.40
CA ASN A 120 6.26 -2.97 0.91
C ASN A 120 7.55 -3.26 0.12
N MET A 121 7.72 -4.49 -0.35
CA MET A 121 8.85 -4.88 -1.21
C MET A 121 8.77 -4.21 -2.58
N ALA A 122 7.59 -4.13 -3.20
CA ALA A 122 7.41 -3.46 -4.48
C ALA A 122 7.77 -1.97 -4.39
N LYS A 123 7.34 -1.30 -3.31
CA LYS A 123 7.75 0.08 -2.99
C LYS A 123 9.27 0.19 -2.89
N MET A 124 9.92 -0.71 -2.15
CA MET A 124 11.38 -0.69 -1.97
C MET A 124 12.12 -0.81 -3.31
N VAL A 125 11.71 -1.78 -4.15
CA VAL A 125 12.32 -2.03 -5.45
C VAL A 125 12.22 -0.79 -6.33
N VAL A 126 11.05 -0.14 -6.39
CA VAL A 126 10.88 1.09 -7.16
C VAL A 126 11.68 2.24 -6.56
N ASN A 127 11.66 2.41 -5.24
CA ASN A 127 12.40 3.48 -4.58
C ASN A 127 13.91 3.39 -4.85
N TYR A 128 14.50 2.22 -4.66
CA TYR A 128 15.92 2.00 -4.92
C TYR A 128 16.25 2.00 -6.41
N GLY A 129 15.36 1.49 -7.27
CA GLY A 129 15.52 1.57 -8.72
C GLY A 129 15.60 3.01 -9.22
N VAL A 130 14.72 3.88 -8.72
CA VAL A 130 14.74 5.32 -9.03
C VAL A 130 16.02 5.98 -8.52
N GLN A 131 16.41 5.72 -7.26
CA GLN A 131 17.63 6.29 -6.68
C GLN A 131 18.90 5.83 -7.41
N PHE A 132 18.93 4.57 -7.84
CA PHE A 132 20.01 4.02 -8.64
C PHE A 132 20.08 4.68 -10.02
N PHE A 133 18.94 4.81 -10.71
CA PHE A 133 18.86 5.39 -12.06
C PHE A 133 19.39 6.83 -12.10
N PHE A 134 19.06 7.64 -11.08
CA PHE A 134 19.52 9.03 -10.98
C PHE A 134 20.88 9.20 -10.28
N GLY A 135 21.56 8.10 -9.94
CA GLY A 135 22.91 8.14 -9.35
C GLY A 135 22.98 8.77 -7.95
N VAL A 136 21.87 8.85 -7.23
CA VAL A 136 21.78 9.61 -5.97
C VAL A 136 22.42 8.86 -4.79
N GLN A 137 22.42 7.51 -4.78
CA GLN A 137 22.86 6.71 -3.61
C GLN A 137 23.61 5.40 -3.93
N THR A 138 24.48 5.40 -4.95
CA THR A 138 25.13 4.17 -5.46
C THR A 138 25.91 3.35 -4.41
N ASN A 139 26.52 3.99 -3.41
CA ASN A 139 27.40 3.32 -2.43
C ASN A 139 26.67 2.70 -1.21
N LEU A 140 25.48 3.19 -0.87
CA LEU A 140 24.65 2.69 0.25
C LEU A 140 23.69 1.56 -0.18
N ILE A 141 23.33 1.55 -1.47
CA ILE A 141 22.42 0.56 -2.06
C ILE A 141 23.02 -0.86 -1.96
N LEU A 142 24.32 -1.05 -2.25
CA LEU A 142 24.89 -2.40 -2.34
C LEU A 142 25.02 -3.14 -1.00
N ILE A 143 25.32 -2.42 0.10
CA ILE A 143 25.42 -3.00 1.46
C ILE A 143 24.06 -2.99 2.16
N GLY A 144 23.21 -2.00 1.83
CA GLY A 144 21.90 -1.81 2.45
C GLY A 144 20.78 -2.69 1.90
N ILE A 145 20.83 -3.16 0.63
CA ILE A 145 19.73 -3.93 0.02
C ILE A 145 19.38 -5.18 0.83
N GLY A 146 20.36 -5.92 1.35
CA GLY A 146 20.10 -7.15 2.12
C GLY A 146 19.30 -6.85 3.39
N VAL A 147 19.81 -5.92 4.21
CA VAL A 147 19.13 -5.48 5.44
C VAL A 147 17.79 -4.85 5.13
N ALA A 148 17.72 -3.97 4.12
CA ALA A 148 16.49 -3.32 3.69
C ALA A 148 15.44 -4.33 3.21
N SER A 149 15.83 -5.37 2.48
CA SER A 149 14.89 -6.39 2.03
C SER A 149 14.28 -7.13 3.22
N VAL A 150 15.12 -7.51 4.20
CA VAL A 150 14.65 -8.19 5.42
C VAL A 150 13.72 -7.29 6.23
N THR A 151 14.09 -6.02 6.45
CA THR A 151 13.26 -5.10 7.22
C THR A 151 11.97 -4.75 6.49
N HIS A 152 11.97 -4.55 5.16
CA HIS A 152 10.75 -4.32 4.40
C HIS A 152 9.82 -5.54 4.43
N LEU A 153 10.36 -6.75 4.36
CA LEU A 153 9.59 -7.98 4.54
C LEU A 153 8.95 -8.03 5.92
N ILE A 154 9.73 -7.83 6.99
CA ILE A 154 9.22 -7.91 8.37
C ILE A 154 8.16 -6.83 8.61
N PHE A 155 8.47 -5.57 8.30
CA PHE A 155 7.58 -4.44 8.58
C PHE A 155 6.34 -4.45 7.68
N GLY A 156 6.49 -4.81 6.41
CA GLY A 156 5.36 -5.00 5.51
C GLY A 156 4.44 -6.12 6.00
N GLY A 157 5.03 -7.26 6.39
CA GLY A 157 4.30 -8.39 6.95
C GLY A 157 3.54 -8.05 8.24
N ILE A 158 4.19 -7.34 9.17
CA ILE A 158 3.54 -6.86 10.41
C ILE A 158 2.37 -5.94 10.07
N GLY A 159 2.57 -4.95 9.20
CA GLY A 159 1.50 -4.05 8.78
C GLY A 159 0.34 -4.80 8.13
N GLY A 160 0.65 -5.82 7.32
CA GLY A 160 -0.33 -6.71 6.71
C GLY A 160 -1.16 -7.51 7.73
N ILE A 161 -0.51 -8.09 8.74
CA ILE A 161 -1.20 -8.79 9.85
C ILE A 161 -2.11 -7.81 10.60
N LEU A 162 -1.61 -6.61 10.93
CA LEU A 162 -2.38 -5.59 11.62
C LEU A 162 -3.62 -5.20 10.79
N ALA A 163 -3.48 -5.04 9.48
CA ALA A 163 -4.60 -4.78 8.58
C ALA A 163 -5.65 -5.88 8.65
N SER A 164 -5.24 -7.16 8.62
CA SER A 164 -6.16 -8.30 8.76
C SER A 164 -6.90 -8.30 10.10
N LEU A 165 -6.21 -7.96 11.18
CA LEU A 165 -6.82 -7.88 12.51
C LEU A 165 -7.86 -6.75 12.58
N VAL A 166 -7.55 -5.59 12.00
CA VAL A 166 -8.51 -4.47 11.87
C VAL A 166 -9.71 -4.90 11.04
N LEU A 167 -9.51 -5.53 9.88
CA LEU A 167 -10.58 -6.02 9.01
C LEU A 167 -11.51 -7.01 9.73
N ARG A 168 -10.95 -7.93 10.52
CA ARG A 168 -11.74 -8.86 11.35
C ARG A 168 -12.62 -8.11 12.35
N ARG A 169 -12.13 -7.02 12.93
CA ARG A 169 -12.91 -6.19 13.87
C ARG A 169 -14.00 -5.42 13.16
N LEU A 170 -13.70 -4.82 12.01
CA LEU A 170 -14.69 -4.11 11.18
C LEU A 170 -15.83 -5.03 10.73
N LEU A 171 -15.51 -6.27 10.32
CA LEU A 171 -16.50 -7.30 9.98
C LEU A 171 -17.37 -7.67 11.18
N LYS A 172 -16.75 -7.94 12.34
CA LYS A 172 -17.48 -8.29 13.57
C LYS A 172 -18.41 -7.16 14.04
N ALA A 173 -18.05 -5.90 13.77
CA ALA A 173 -18.86 -4.74 14.10
C ALA A 173 -19.95 -4.43 13.06
N GLY A 174 -20.03 -5.19 11.95
CA GLY A 174 -20.99 -4.95 10.88
C GLY A 174 -20.71 -3.68 10.05
N VAL A 175 -19.50 -3.11 10.16
CA VAL A 175 -19.10 -1.90 9.41
C VAL A 175 -18.85 -2.22 7.93
N ILE A 176 -18.39 -3.44 7.66
CA ILE A 176 -18.11 -3.92 6.31
C ILE A 176 -18.79 -5.28 6.12
N GLU A 177 -19.26 -5.54 4.91
CA GLU A 177 -20.04 -6.75 4.61
C GLU A 177 -19.16 -8.00 4.59
N ALA A 178 -19.73 -9.10 5.10
CA ALA A 178 -19.15 -10.44 5.01
C ALA A 178 -19.04 -10.90 3.55
N ASP A 179 -18.26 -11.93 3.28
CA ASP A 179 -18.22 -12.51 1.95
C ASP A 179 -19.36 -13.53 1.81
N GLU A 180 -20.34 -13.26 0.94
CA GLU A 180 -21.47 -14.17 0.70
C GLU A 180 -21.10 -15.37 -0.21
N ARG A 181 -19.80 -15.59 -0.48
CA ARG A 181 -19.28 -16.66 -1.37
C ARG A 181 -18.47 -17.73 -0.63
N THR A 182 -18.92 -18.15 0.55
CA THR A 182 -18.49 -19.41 1.17
C THR A 182 -19.63 -20.41 1.18
#